data_AF-J7FSH5-F1
#
_entry.id   AF-J7FSH5-F1
#
_cell.length_a   1.000
_cell.length_b   1.000
_cell.length_c   1.000
_cell.angle_alpha   90.00
_cell.angle_beta   90.00
_cell.angle_gamma   90.00
#
_symmetry.space_group_name_H-M   'P 1'
#
loop_
_entity.id
_entity.type
_entity.pdbx_description
1 polymer ?
#
loop_
_entity_poly.entity_id
_entity_poly.type
_entity_poly.pdbx_seq_one_letter_code
_entity_poly.pdbx_strand_id
1 'polypeptide(L)' 'STGQIKTGAPCRSERLAKYNQLLRIEEELGSEAVYAGASFRAPVEPY' A
#
# COMPACT_ATOMS: atom_id res chain seq x y z
N SER A 1 -5.49 3.73 -10.31
CA SER A 1 -4.64 3.38 -9.15
C SER A 1 -4.20 4.67 -8.43
N THR A 2 -4.38 4.84 -7.11
CA THR A 2 -4.18 6.14 -6.39
C THR A 2 -2.86 6.32 -5.64
N GLY A 3 -2.06 5.26 -5.42
CA GLY A 3 -0.65 5.35 -4.96
C GLY A 3 -0.40 5.79 -3.50
N GLN A 4 -1.42 6.24 -2.77
CA GLN A 4 -1.31 6.68 -1.39
C GLN A 4 -2.56 6.34 -0.57
N ILE A 5 -2.38 6.08 0.73
CA ILE A 5 -3.46 5.89 1.69
C ILE A 5 -3.08 6.52 3.03
N LYS A 6 -4.01 7.27 3.63
CA LYS A 6 -3.86 7.77 5.01
C LYS A 6 -4.84 7.05 5.91
N THR A 7 -4.33 6.16 6.75
CA THR A 7 -5.16 5.37 7.68
C THR A 7 -4.82 5.63 9.16
N GLY A 8 -4.25 6.79 9.48
CA GLY A 8 -3.92 7.19 10.85
C GLY A 8 -2.56 6.66 11.32
N ALA A 9 -2.23 6.93 12.59
CA ALA A 9 -0.99 6.45 13.20
C ALA A 9 -0.96 4.90 13.26
N PRO A 10 0.23 4.27 13.32
CA PRO A 10 0.38 2.83 13.50
C PRO A 10 0.08 2.41 14.94
N CYS A 11 -1.09 2.81 15.44
CA CYS A 11 -1.60 2.45 16.75
C CYS A 11 -3.09 2.12 16.64
N ARG A 12 -3.57 1.27 17.55
CA ARG A 12 -4.95 0.73 17.57
C ARG A 12 -5.23 -0.27 16.43
N SER A 13 -5.91 -1.36 16.77
CA SER A 13 -6.06 -2.52 15.90
C SER A 13 -6.82 -2.21 14.61
N GLU A 14 -7.78 -1.29 14.64
CA GLU A 14 -8.55 -0.89 13.46
C GLU A 14 -7.69 -0.21 12.38
N ARG A 15 -6.60 0.46 12.78
CA ARG A 15 -5.66 1.10 11.85
C ARG A 15 -4.60 0.12 11.38
N LEU A 16 -4.06 -0.68 12.30
CA LEU A 16 -3.11 -1.74 12.00
C LEU A 16 -3.69 -2.76 11.00
N ALA A 17 -4.99 -3.08 11.10
CA ALA A 17 -5.65 -3.98 10.17
C ALA A 17 -5.50 -3.53 8.70
N LYS A 18 -5.50 -2.22 8.43
CA LYS A 18 -5.32 -1.68 7.07
C LYS A 18 -3.88 -1.80 6.60
N TYR A 19 -2.89 -1.48 7.45
CA TYR A 19 -1.47 -1.66 7.12
C TYR A 19 -1.12 -3.14 6.91
N ASN A 20 -1.58 -4.02 7.80
CA ASN A 20 -1.33 -5.46 7.70
C ASN A 20 -1.96 -6.07 6.45
N GLN A 21 -3.12 -5.57 6.02
CA GLN A 21 -3.72 -6.05 4.79
C GLN A 21 -2.91 -5.63 3.56
N LEU A 22 -2.33 -4.43 3.55
CA LEU A 22 -1.44 -4.00 2.46
C LEU A 22 -0.18 -4.87 2.39
N LEU A 23 0.41 -5.22 3.54
CA LEU A 23 1.57 -6.13 3.60
C LEU A 23 1.22 -7.53 3.08
N ARG A 24 0.03 -8.05 3.39
CA ARG A 24 -0.44 -9.33 2.84
C ARG A 24 -0.67 -9.28 1.33
N ILE A 25 -1.20 -8.17 0.82
CA ILE A 25 -1.39 -7.97 -0.63
C ILE A 25 -0.03 -7.86 -1.33
N GLU A 26 0.94 -7.18 -0.73
CA GLU A 26 2.32 -7.11 -1.23
C GLU A 26 2.95 -8.51 -1.28
N GLU A 27 2.77 -9.32 -0.22
CA GLU A 27 3.23 -10.71 -0.17
C GLU A 27 2.56 -11.59 -1.24
N GLU A 28 1.24 -11.44 -1.44
CA GLU A 28 0.46 -12.18 -2.44
C GLU A 28 0.88 -11.84 -3.88
N LEU A 29 1.16 -10.56 -4.16
CA LEU A 29 1.63 -10.10 -5.47
C LEU A 29 3.11 -10.43 -5.73
N GLY A 30 3.91 -10.62 -4.67
CA GLY A 30 5.32 -11.00 -4.79
C GLY A 30 6.11 -10.05 -5.69
N SER A 31 6.65 -10.58 -6.80
CA SER A 31 7.44 -9.81 -7.76
C SER A 31 6.63 -8.80 -8.59
N GLU A 32 5.30 -8.92 -8.63
CA GLU A 32 4.43 -8.00 -9.36
C GLU A 32 4.05 -6.76 -8.53
N ALA A 33 4.36 -6.76 -7.22
CA ALA A 33 4.10 -5.63 -6.35
C ALA A 33 5.02 -4.45 -6.68
N VAL A 34 4.44 -3.28 -6.98
CA VAL A 34 5.19 -2.04 -7.23
C VAL A 34 4.86 -1.00 -6.17
N TYR A 35 5.88 -0.58 -5.41
CA TYR A 35 5.74 0.52 -4.46
C TYR A 35 5.76 1.88 -5.17
N ALA A 36 4.74 2.70 -4.92
CA ALA A 36 4.58 3.99 -5.60
C ALA A 36 5.68 5.02 -5.27
N GLY A 37 6.31 4.93 -4.09
CA GLY A 37 7.45 5.77 -3.69
C GLY A 37 7.22 7.28 -3.87
N ALA A 38 8.20 7.97 -4.45
CA ALA A 38 8.10 9.41 -4.73
C ALA A 38 6.99 9.76 -5.74
N SER A 39 6.60 8.79 -6.58
CA SER A 39 5.54 8.93 -7.59
C SER A 39 4.14 8.68 -7.03
N PHE A 40 3.94 8.69 -5.71
CA PHE A 40 2.65 8.42 -5.06
C PHE A 40 1.46 9.24 -5.58
N ARG A 41 1.71 10.43 -6.16
CA ARG A 41 0.67 11.30 -6.77
C ARG A 41 0.22 10.85 -8.15
N ALA A 42 1.07 10.14 -8.86
CA ALA A 42 0.85 9.61 -10.20
C ALA A 42 1.64 8.29 -10.32
N PRO A 43 1.24 7.23 -9.60
CA PRO A 43 1.90 5.94 -9.71
C PRO A 43 1.74 5.46 -11.16
N VAL A 44 2.86 5.33 -11.86
CA VAL A 44 2.86 4.83 -13.23
C VAL A 44 2.53 3.35 -13.24
N GLU A 45 1.70 2.99 -14.22
CA GLU A 45 1.29 1.63 -14.56
C GLU A 45 2.49 0.79 -15.05
N PRO A 46 2.45 -0.53 -14.82
CA PRO A 46 2.45 -1.41 -15.97
C PRO A 46 1.18 -2.29 -15.99
N TYR A 47 -0.01 -1.70 -15.90
CA TYR A 47 -1.29 -2.29 -16.31
C TYR A 47 -2.05 -1.35 -17.28
#